data_AF-X1RQ02-F1
#
_entry.id   AF-X1RQ02-F1
#
_cell.length_a   1.000
_cell.length_b   1.000
_cell.length_c   1.000
_cell.angle_alpha   90.00
_cell.angle_beta   90.00
_cell.angle_gamma   90.00
#
_symmetry.space_group_name_H-M   'P 1'
#
loop_
_entity.id
_entity.type
_entity.pdbx_description
1 polymer ?
#
loop_
_entity_poly.entity_id
_entity_poly.type
_entity_poly.pdbx_seq_one_letter_code
_entity_poly.pdbx_strand_id
1 'polypeptide(L)'
;RFLKEKVEKAETLDEGDSISKLVKQEQEKLTPILDQDDKLRSQRLEQEEKKRQEETERRIKGYETLRRHYIHVLPWYIPCPKYAESVVSEFLGDYGYDRWAGVLGSQLTMVNELEWESDVGELEPLRREFLNIVIGHPGEKPEIKDIMLQRRDRILTAHDKDATDAFDKWLNSEDDEEFVEGVLKLSGIFNRLAEERYIDIDELLEQEASPPKEPAKDKRSKVDKARQTLTA
;
A
#
# COMPACT_ATOMS: atom_id res chain seq x y z
N ARG A 1 61.04 -57.94 -30.41
CA ARG A 1 60.31 -59.21 -30.62
C ARG A 1 58.89 -59.19 -30.02
N PHE A 2 58.64 -58.47 -28.92
CA PHE A 2 57.30 -58.37 -28.29
C PHE A 2 56.23 -57.56 -29.06
N LEU A 3 56.63 -56.78 -30.08
CA LEU A 3 55.73 -55.94 -30.90
C LEU A 3 55.44 -56.50 -32.30
N LYS A 4 56.06 -57.63 -32.69
CA LYS A 4 55.75 -58.30 -33.97
C LYS A 4 54.75 -59.45 -33.82
N GLU A 5 54.65 -60.03 -32.64
CA GLU A 5 53.73 -61.16 -32.36
C GLU A 5 52.27 -60.73 -32.05
N LYS A 6 51.99 -59.43 -31.91
CA LYS A 6 50.61 -58.93 -31.75
C LYS A 6 49.95 -58.45 -33.05
N VAL A 7 50.68 -58.45 -34.16
CA VAL A 7 50.15 -58.03 -35.47
C VAL A 7 49.76 -59.23 -36.36
N GLU A 8 50.29 -60.43 -36.10
CA GLU A 8 49.94 -61.67 -36.83
C GLU A 8 48.74 -62.44 -36.22
N LYS A 9 47.79 -61.72 -35.62
CA LYS A 9 46.43 -62.20 -35.35
C LYS A 9 45.38 -61.24 -35.91
N ALA A 10 45.71 -60.61 -37.03
CA ALA A 10 44.83 -59.74 -37.80
C ALA A 10 44.40 -60.41 -39.11
N GLU A 11 44.19 -61.73 -39.11
CA GLU A 11 43.50 -62.40 -40.20
C GLU A 11 42.35 -63.23 -39.64
N THR A 12 41.16 -62.87 -40.11
CA THR A 12 39.83 -63.41 -39.84
C THR A 12 39.08 -62.79 -38.65
N LEU A 13 38.04 -62.02 -39.04
CA LEU A 13 36.89 -61.54 -38.27
C LEU A 13 36.95 -60.08 -37.73
N ASP A 14 36.28 -59.21 -38.47
CA ASP A 14 35.23 -58.32 -37.93
C ASP A 14 35.67 -57.03 -37.19
N GLU A 15 36.64 -56.28 -37.74
CA GLU A 15 37.08 -54.99 -37.16
C GLU A 15 35.97 -53.92 -37.09
N GLY A 16 35.06 -53.90 -38.08
CA GLY A 16 33.87 -53.03 -38.06
C GLY A 16 32.87 -53.41 -36.97
N ASP A 17 32.74 -54.71 -36.67
CA ASP A 17 31.80 -55.25 -35.69
C ASP A 17 32.36 -55.18 -34.26
N SER A 18 33.70 -55.22 -34.11
CA SER A 18 34.42 -55.05 -32.85
C SER A 18 34.41 -53.60 -32.37
N ILE A 19 34.62 -52.62 -33.26
CA ILE A 19 34.48 -51.19 -32.96
C ILE A 19 33.00 -50.86 -32.67
N SER A 20 32.07 -51.39 -33.46
CA SER A 20 30.62 -51.24 -33.24
C SER A 20 30.17 -51.75 -31.87
N LYS A 21 30.66 -52.92 -31.43
CA LYS A 21 30.39 -53.48 -30.09
C LYS A 21 30.98 -52.63 -28.96
N LEU A 22 32.19 -52.09 -29.15
CA LEU A 22 32.82 -51.18 -28.19
C LEU A 22 32.06 -49.86 -28.05
N VAL A 23 31.62 -49.28 -29.17
CA VAL A 23 30.78 -48.07 -29.18
C VAL A 23 29.43 -48.33 -28.49
N LYS A 24 28.78 -49.47 -28.77
CA LYS A 24 27.54 -49.87 -28.07
C LYS A 24 27.73 -50.04 -26.57
N GLN A 25 28.82 -50.69 -26.12
CA GLN A 25 29.10 -50.85 -24.69
C GLN A 25 29.36 -49.52 -23.99
N GLU A 26 30.09 -48.61 -24.61
CA GLU A 26 30.30 -47.27 -24.03
C GLU A 26 29.03 -46.42 -24.07
N GLN A 27 28.20 -46.53 -25.11
CA GLN A 27 26.86 -45.94 -25.13
C GLN A 27 25.97 -46.49 -24.02
N GLU A 28 25.93 -47.81 -23.81
CA GLU A 28 25.15 -48.44 -22.73
C GLU A 28 25.60 -47.99 -21.32
N LYS A 29 26.89 -47.65 -21.15
CA LYS A 29 27.41 -47.07 -19.90
C LYS A 29 27.09 -45.57 -19.74
N LEU A 30 27.15 -44.79 -20.83
CA LEU A 30 26.95 -43.34 -20.81
C LEU A 30 25.46 -42.94 -20.76
N THR A 31 24.58 -43.71 -21.39
CA THR A 31 23.13 -43.44 -21.44
C THR A 31 22.50 -43.26 -20.05
N PRO A 32 22.70 -44.14 -19.06
CA PRO A 32 22.12 -43.95 -17.73
C PRO A 32 22.68 -42.72 -17.00
N ILE A 33 23.92 -42.30 -17.29
CA ILE A 33 24.53 -41.09 -16.71
C ILE A 33 23.86 -39.84 -17.30
N LEU A 34 23.65 -39.81 -18.62
CA LEU A 34 22.96 -38.71 -19.31
C LEU A 34 21.50 -38.60 -18.86
N ASP A 35 20.78 -39.73 -18.73
CA ASP A 35 19.41 -39.76 -18.21
C ASP A 35 19.32 -39.24 -16.76
N GLN A 36 20.37 -39.48 -15.95
CA GLN A 36 20.43 -39.03 -14.57
C GLN A 36 20.72 -37.52 -14.48
N ASP A 37 21.57 -37.01 -15.37
CA ASP A 37 21.85 -35.58 -15.51
C ASP A 37 20.63 -34.80 -16.00
N ASP A 38 19.88 -35.33 -16.98
CA ASP A 38 18.64 -34.72 -17.47
C ASP A 38 17.55 -34.69 -16.41
N LYS A 39 17.45 -35.74 -15.58
CA LYS A 39 16.56 -35.76 -14.41
C LYS A 39 16.97 -34.71 -13.37
N LEU A 40 18.25 -34.61 -13.05
CA LEU A 40 18.77 -33.61 -12.12
C LEU A 40 18.54 -32.19 -12.63
N ARG A 41 18.73 -31.96 -13.93
CA ARG A 41 18.49 -30.67 -14.57
C ARG A 41 17.01 -30.30 -14.51
N SER A 42 16.12 -31.24 -14.82
CA SER A 42 14.66 -31.05 -14.74
C SER A 42 14.23 -30.73 -13.31
N GLN A 43 14.75 -31.46 -12.31
CA GLN A 43 14.47 -31.20 -10.90
C GLN A 43 14.98 -29.82 -10.43
N ARG A 44 16.15 -29.37 -10.91
CA ARG A 44 16.65 -28.02 -10.60
C ARG A 44 15.74 -26.94 -11.18
N LEU A 45 15.30 -27.11 -12.43
CA LEU A 45 14.37 -26.17 -13.08
C LEU A 45 13.02 -26.10 -12.35
N GLU A 46 12.46 -27.24 -11.94
CA GLU A 46 11.23 -27.28 -11.13
C GLU A 46 11.41 -26.59 -9.78
N GLN A 47 12.54 -26.80 -9.11
CA GLN A 47 12.84 -26.14 -7.84
C GLN A 47 13.06 -24.63 -7.99
N GLU A 48 13.74 -24.18 -9.05
CA GLU A 48 13.91 -22.77 -9.36
C GLU A 48 12.59 -22.10 -9.69
N GLU A 49 11.75 -22.75 -10.50
CA GLU A 49 10.42 -22.24 -10.85
C GLU A 49 9.53 -22.13 -9.61
N LYS A 50 9.53 -23.15 -8.75
CA LYS A 50 8.81 -23.11 -7.48
C LYS A 50 9.30 -21.98 -6.58
N LYS A 51 10.61 -21.77 -6.47
CA LYS A 51 11.19 -20.65 -5.71
C LYS A 51 10.77 -19.30 -6.29
N ARG A 52 10.75 -19.15 -7.63
CA ARG A 52 10.28 -17.92 -8.28
C ARG A 52 8.81 -17.66 -7.95
N GLN A 53 7.96 -18.67 -8.05
CA GLN A 53 6.53 -18.55 -7.73
C GLN A 53 6.31 -18.18 -6.26
N GLU A 54 7.00 -18.86 -5.33
CA GLU A 54 6.93 -18.53 -3.89
C GLU A 54 7.43 -17.09 -3.60
N GLU A 55 8.47 -16.64 -4.29
CA GLU A 55 8.98 -15.27 -4.15
C GLU A 55 7.97 -14.24 -4.70
N THR A 56 7.38 -14.51 -5.87
CA THR A 56 6.33 -13.68 -6.46
C THR A 56 5.11 -13.58 -5.55
N GLU A 57 4.62 -14.68 -5.00
CA GLU A 57 3.50 -14.68 -4.05
C GLU A 57 3.80 -13.87 -2.78
N ARG A 58 5.02 -14.02 -2.24
CA ARG A 58 5.46 -13.21 -1.08
C ARG A 58 5.48 -11.73 -1.40
N ARG A 59 5.97 -11.34 -2.58
CA ARG A 59 5.96 -9.93 -3.03
C ARG A 59 4.54 -9.40 -3.16
N ILE A 60 3.64 -10.14 -3.83
CA ILE A 60 2.24 -9.75 -3.99
C ILE A 60 1.58 -9.54 -2.61
N LYS A 61 1.79 -10.46 -1.67
CA LYS A 61 1.25 -10.34 -0.31
C LYS A 61 1.82 -9.11 0.43
N GLY A 62 3.11 -8.83 0.26
CA GLY A 62 3.75 -7.63 0.79
C GLY A 62 3.11 -6.35 0.24
N TYR A 63 2.91 -6.27 -1.07
CA TYR A 63 2.26 -5.13 -1.71
C TYR A 63 0.82 -4.94 -1.28
N GLU A 64 0.04 -6.00 -1.15
CA GLU A 64 -1.35 -5.93 -0.67
C GLU A 64 -1.41 -5.45 0.80
N THR A 65 -0.43 -5.84 1.61
CA THR A 65 -0.33 -5.34 3.00
C THR A 65 -0.06 -3.83 3.03
N LEU A 66 0.86 -3.35 2.20
CA LEU A 66 1.14 -1.92 2.06
C LEU A 66 -0.05 -1.14 1.50
N ARG A 67 -0.73 -1.69 0.48
CA ARG A 67 -1.96 -1.13 -0.09
C ARG A 67 -3.00 -0.89 0.99
N ARG A 68 -3.28 -1.91 1.81
CA ARG A 68 -4.23 -1.77 2.92
C ARG A 68 -3.77 -0.73 3.94
N HIS A 69 -2.50 -0.73 4.32
CA HIS A 69 -1.95 0.25 5.25
C HIS A 69 -2.22 1.69 4.78
N TYR A 70 -1.91 2.01 3.52
CA TYR A 70 -2.15 3.35 2.99
C TYR A 70 -3.64 3.67 2.84
N ILE A 71 -4.49 2.72 2.45
CA ILE A 71 -5.95 2.93 2.43
C ILE A 71 -6.49 3.31 3.82
N HIS A 72 -5.92 2.76 4.89
CA HIS A 72 -6.34 3.06 6.27
C HIS A 72 -5.84 4.42 6.77
N VAL A 73 -4.60 4.79 6.42
CA VAL A 73 -3.97 6.03 6.90
C VAL A 73 -4.33 7.27 6.06
N LEU A 74 -4.54 7.09 4.76
CA LEU A 74 -4.80 8.20 3.84
C LEU A 74 -6.01 9.08 4.20
N PRO A 75 -7.13 8.54 4.74
CA PRO A 75 -8.26 9.34 5.24
C PRO A 75 -7.90 10.43 6.26
N TRP A 76 -6.78 10.27 6.98
CA TRP A 76 -6.29 11.33 7.85
C TRP A 76 -5.80 12.54 7.05
N TYR A 77 -4.99 12.31 6.02
CA TYR A 77 -4.38 13.38 5.22
C TYR A 77 -5.36 13.97 4.23
N ILE A 78 -6.11 13.10 3.58
CA ILE A 78 -7.15 13.42 2.61
C ILE A 78 -8.48 12.96 3.22
N PRO A 79 -9.27 13.85 3.85
CA PRO A 79 -10.52 13.52 4.54
C PRO A 79 -11.67 13.17 3.57
N CYS A 80 -11.43 12.24 2.64
CA CYS A 80 -12.40 11.69 1.71
C CYS A 80 -12.24 10.15 1.66
N PRO A 81 -12.67 9.42 2.72
CA PRO A 81 -12.38 7.98 2.87
C PRO A 81 -12.81 7.12 1.67
N LYS A 82 -13.90 7.54 0.99
CA LYS A 82 -14.44 6.86 -0.21
C LYS A 82 -13.43 6.81 -1.38
N TYR A 83 -12.47 7.74 -1.43
CA TYR A 83 -11.51 7.85 -2.53
C TYR A 83 -10.10 7.41 -2.14
N ALA A 84 -9.89 6.89 -0.92
CA ALA A 84 -8.58 6.43 -0.49
C ALA A 84 -8.02 5.32 -1.42
N GLU A 85 -8.88 4.39 -1.85
CA GLU A 85 -8.49 3.37 -2.83
C GLU A 85 -8.14 3.95 -4.19
N SER A 86 -8.82 5.03 -4.61
CA SER A 86 -8.59 5.69 -5.89
C SER A 86 -7.20 6.33 -5.91
N VAL A 87 -6.84 7.07 -4.86
CA VAL A 87 -5.51 7.71 -4.75
C VAL A 87 -4.41 6.66 -4.71
N VAL A 88 -4.56 5.59 -3.93
CA VAL A 88 -3.57 4.51 -3.89
C VAL A 88 -3.42 3.83 -5.25
N SER A 89 -4.52 3.66 -5.98
CA SER A 89 -4.51 3.06 -7.32
C SER A 89 -3.85 3.97 -8.35
N GLU A 90 -4.07 5.28 -8.27
CA GLU A 90 -3.45 6.26 -9.16
C GLU A 90 -1.93 6.29 -8.97
N PHE A 91 -1.46 6.38 -7.71
CA PHE A 91 -0.04 6.28 -7.42
C PHE A 91 0.57 4.94 -7.88
N LEU A 92 -0.18 3.85 -7.75
CA LEU A 92 0.24 2.55 -8.28
C LEU A 92 0.36 2.56 -9.81
N GLY A 93 -0.56 3.20 -10.51
CA GLY A 93 -0.53 3.37 -11.97
C GLY A 93 0.67 4.20 -12.43
N ASP A 94 0.86 5.37 -11.82
CA ASP A 94 1.89 6.35 -12.19
C ASP A 94 3.32 5.87 -11.88
N TYR A 95 3.52 5.19 -10.75
CA TYR A 95 4.86 4.84 -10.26
C TYR A 95 5.16 3.32 -10.32
N GLY A 96 4.17 2.49 -10.60
CA GLY A 96 4.29 1.04 -10.65
C GLY A 96 4.45 0.38 -9.28
N TYR A 97 4.31 -0.96 -9.27
CA TYR A 97 4.30 -1.79 -8.05
C TYR A 97 5.52 -1.61 -7.14
N ASP A 98 6.69 -1.34 -7.70
CA ASP A 98 7.94 -1.31 -6.92
C ASP A 98 8.20 0.03 -6.21
N ARG A 99 7.52 1.11 -6.59
CA ARG A 99 7.83 2.47 -6.09
C ARG A 99 6.65 3.22 -5.50
N TRP A 100 5.42 2.91 -5.89
CA TRP A 100 4.24 3.69 -5.50
C TRP A 100 4.13 3.91 -3.98
N ALA A 101 4.37 2.86 -3.20
CA ALA A 101 4.31 2.90 -1.74
C ALA A 101 5.37 3.82 -1.15
N GLY A 102 6.56 3.85 -1.73
CA GLY A 102 7.62 4.76 -1.32
C GLY A 102 7.29 6.21 -1.65
N VAL A 103 6.75 6.46 -2.85
CA VAL A 103 6.37 7.82 -3.27
C VAL A 103 5.22 8.35 -2.41
N LEU A 104 4.14 7.58 -2.25
CA LEU A 104 3.01 7.99 -1.41
C LEU A 104 3.45 8.18 0.05
N GLY A 105 4.23 7.26 0.61
CA GLY A 105 4.78 7.39 1.96
C GLY A 105 5.60 8.66 2.15
N SER A 106 6.47 9.00 1.20
CA SER A 106 7.23 10.27 1.23
C SER A 106 6.31 11.48 1.16
N GLN A 107 5.26 11.46 0.33
CA GLN A 107 4.29 12.55 0.25
C GLN A 107 3.57 12.76 1.60
N LEU A 108 3.09 11.69 2.23
CA LEU A 108 2.44 11.77 3.55
C LEU A 108 3.42 12.26 4.64
N THR A 109 4.69 11.88 4.53
CA THR A 109 5.73 12.34 5.45
C THR A 109 5.96 13.85 5.31
N MET A 110 6.05 14.35 4.07
CA MET A 110 6.16 15.78 3.81
C MET A 110 4.94 16.57 4.29
N VAL A 111 3.73 16.01 4.22
CA VAL A 111 2.54 16.64 4.84
C VAL A 111 2.74 16.84 6.35
N ASN A 112 3.27 15.85 7.05
CA ASN A 112 3.57 15.97 8.49
C ASN A 112 4.67 16.98 8.82
N GLU A 113 5.47 17.39 7.83
CA GLU A 113 6.51 18.39 7.98
C GLU A 113 6.03 19.81 7.61
N LEU A 114 4.84 19.94 7.00
CA LEU A 114 4.29 21.25 6.64
C LEU A 114 4.07 22.14 7.86
N GLU A 115 4.63 23.33 7.80
CA GLU A 115 4.33 24.44 8.69
C GLU A 115 3.31 25.39 8.04
N TRP A 116 2.81 26.36 8.81
CA TRP A 116 1.77 27.29 8.37
C TRP A 116 2.14 28.05 7.08
N GLU A 117 3.40 28.45 6.97
CA GLU A 117 3.95 29.23 5.87
C GLU A 117 4.56 28.38 4.75
N SER A 118 4.62 27.05 4.92
CA SER A 118 5.22 26.15 3.93
C SER A 118 4.46 26.18 2.61
N ASP A 119 5.18 26.08 1.50
CA ASP A 119 4.60 25.75 0.20
C ASP A 119 4.32 24.23 0.15
N VAL A 120 3.29 23.83 -0.58
CA VAL A 120 2.95 22.43 -0.84
C VAL A 120 3.42 21.96 -2.22
N GLY A 121 4.24 22.75 -2.94
CA GLY A 121 4.75 22.37 -4.26
C GLY A 121 5.47 21.02 -4.30
N GLU A 122 6.17 20.62 -3.24
CA GLU A 122 6.81 19.28 -3.15
C GLU A 122 5.78 18.14 -2.99
N LEU A 123 4.53 18.48 -2.66
CA LEU A 123 3.39 17.58 -2.55
C LEU A 123 2.57 17.49 -3.84
N GLU A 124 3.07 17.98 -4.98
CA GLU A 124 2.31 18.07 -6.23
C GLU A 124 1.52 16.80 -6.59
N PRO A 125 2.11 15.58 -6.54
CA PRO A 125 1.35 14.37 -6.87
C PRO A 125 0.13 14.17 -5.96
N LEU A 126 0.31 14.32 -4.64
CA LEU A 126 -0.77 14.13 -3.68
C LEU A 126 -1.80 15.26 -3.76
N ARG A 127 -1.34 16.51 -3.87
CA ARG A 127 -2.17 17.70 -4.01
C ARG A 127 -3.05 17.59 -5.25
N ARG A 128 -2.47 17.21 -6.39
CA ARG A 128 -3.18 17.06 -7.66
C ARG A 128 -4.28 16.01 -7.56
N GLU A 129 -4.01 14.84 -6.98
CA GLU A 129 -5.06 13.83 -6.83
C GLU A 129 -6.17 14.26 -5.88
N PHE A 130 -5.83 14.99 -4.81
CA PHE A 130 -6.86 15.54 -3.94
C PHE A 130 -7.70 16.61 -4.65
N LEU A 131 -7.06 17.48 -5.41
CA LEU A 131 -7.73 18.50 -6.22
C LEU A 131 -8.67 17.87 -7.26
N ASN A 132 -8.23 16.80 -7.93
CA ASN A 132 -9.05 16.03 -8.86
C ASN A 132 -10.32 15.50 -8.18
N ILE A 133 -10.24 15.04 -6.93
CA ILE A 133 -11.40 14.59 -6.17
C ILE A 133 -12.34 15.76 -5.90
N VAL A 134 -11.82 16.89 -5.40
CA VAL A 134 -12.61 18.08 -5.06
C VAL A 134 -13.34 18.63 -6.28
N ILE A 135 -12.64 18.80 -7.41
CA ILE A 135 -13.19 19.33 -8.65
C ILE A 135 -14.14 18.31 -9.31
N GLY A 136 -13.76 17.03 -9.31
CA GLY A 136 -14.52 15.96 -9.94
C GLY A 136 -15.82 15.60 -9.22
N HIS A 137 -15.94 15.95 -7.93
CA HIS A 137 -17.05 15.55 -7.08
C HIS A 137 -17.59 16.72 -6.24
N PRO A 138 -18.58 17.48 -6.74
CA PRO A 138 -19.10 18.70 -6.11
C PRO A 138 -19.66 18.54 -4.67
N GLY A 139 -19.91 17.30 -4.23
CA GLY A 139 -20.35 17.00 -2.85
C GLY A 139 -19.21 16.80 -1.85
N GLU A 140 -17.97 16.62 -2.31
CA GLU A 140 -16.84 16.29 -1.42
C GLU A 140 -16.31 17.52 -0.68
N LYS A 141 -16.24 18.69 -1.33
CA LYS A 141 -15.75 19.91 -0.66
C LYS A 141 -16.53 20.22 0.62
N PRO A 142 -17.88 20.21 0.65
CA PRO A 142 -18.64 20.33 1.91
C PRO A 142 -18.40 19.20 2.92
N GLU A 143 -18.34 17.94 2.47
CA GLU A 143 -18.12 16.77 3.36
C GLU A 143 -16.74 16.86 4.04
N ILE A 144 -15.71 17.26 3.30
CA ILE A 144 -14.37 17.54 3.82
C ILE A 144 -14.42 18.66 4.87
N LYS A 145 -15.15 19.75 4.61
CA LYS A 145 -15.28 20.84 5.58
C LYS A 145 -15.88 20.33 6.89
N ASP A 146 -16.93 19.52 6.82
CA ASP A 146 -17.58 18.96 8.00
C ASP A 146 -16.64 18.04 8.81
N ILE A 147 -15.85 17.20 8.14
CA ILE A 147 -14.84 16.34 8.79
C ILE A 147 -13.78 17.20 9.49
N MET A 148 -13.24 18.18 8.77
CA MET A 148 -12.20 19.05 9.31
C MET A 148 -12.71 19.89 10.49
N LEU A 149 -13.98 20.33 10.47
CA LEU A 149 -14.61 21.00 11.61
C LEU A 149 -14.70 20.09 12.83
N GLN A 150 -15.07 18.82 12.64
CA GLN A 150 -15.08 17.84 13.73
C GLN A 150 -13.68 17.62 14.32
N ARG A 151 -12.66 17.52 13.46
CA ARG A 151 -11.26 17.41 13.90
C ARG A 151 -10.82 18.63 14.67
N ARG A 152 -11.13 19.83 14.17
CA ARG A 152 -10.86 21.10 14.85
C ARG A 152 -11.42 21.09 16.27
N ASP A 153 -12.69 20.73 16.44
CA ASP A 153 -13.38 20.78 17.73
C ASP A 153 -12.85 19.74 18.74
N ARG A 154 -12.25 18.65 18.26
CA ARG A 154 -11.69 17.59 19.10
C ARG A 154 -10.20 17.80 19.42
N ILE A 155 -9.47 18.38 18.48
CA ILE A 155 -8.02 18.51 18.57
C ILE A 155 -7.65 19.88 19.11
N LEU A 156 -8.20 20.98 18.56
CA LEU A 156 -7.82 22.32 18.95
C LEU A 156 -8.40 22.73 20.31
N THR A 157 -7.64 23.55 21.02
CA THR A 157 -7.99 24.15 22.30
C THR A 157 -7.93 25.67 22.21
N ALA A 158 -8.38 26.36 23.26
CA ALA A 158 -8.30 27.82 23.32
C ALA A 158 -6.87 28.40 23.25
N HIS A 159 -5.84 27.56 23.45
CA HIS A 159 -4.44 27.97 23.31
C HIS A 159 -3.95 27.97 21.85
N ASP A 160 -4.71 27.38 20.92
CA ASP A 160 -4.31 27.22 19.51
C ASP A 160 -4.93 28.31 18.63
N LYS A 161 -4.79 29.57 19.05
CA LYS A 161 -5.45 30.70 18.39
C LYS A 161 -5.00 30.85 16.93
N ASP A 162 -3.69 30.77 16.69
CA ASP A 162 -3.12 30.91 15.34
C ASP A 162 -3.62 29.78 14.41
N ALA A 163 -3.74 28.56 14.94
CA ALA A 163 -4.31 27.43 14.22
C ALA A 163 -5.79 27.62 13.90
N THR A 164 -6.55 28.20 14.83
CA THR A 164 -7.98 28.50 14.65
C THR A 164 -8.19 29.54 13.56
N ASP A 165 -7.42 30.63 13.58
CA ASP A 165 -7.52 31.70 12.60
C ASP A 165 -7.10 31.22 11.19
N ALA A 166 -6.05 30.41 11.08
CA ALA A 166 -5.61 29.80 9.82
C ALA A 166 -6.62 28.78 9.28
N PHE A 167 -7.23 27.98 10.17
CA PHE A 167 -8.27 27.02 9.82
C PHE A 167 -9.46 27.73 9.13
N ASP A 168 -9.98 28.79 9.75
CA ASP A 168 -11.13 29.52 9.20
C ASP A 168 -10.79 30.19 7.87
N LYS A 169 -9.56 30.69 7.69
CA LYS A 169 -9.12 31.27 6.42
C LYS A 169 -9.11 30.22 5.30
N TRP A 170 -8.47 29.08 5.55
CA TRP A 170 -8.23 28.09 4.50
C TRP A 170 -9.46 27.26 4.16
N LEU A 171 -10.22 26.81 5.15
CA LEU A 171 -11.44 26.03 4.87
C LEU A 171 -12.55 26.84 4.22
N ASN A 172 -12.49 28.17 4.31
CA ASN A 172 -13.46 29.03 3.64
C ASN A 172 -12.95 29.60 2.31
N SER A 173 -11.82 29.11 1.77
CA SER A 173 -11.42 29.51 0.42
C SER A 173 -12.41 29.01 -0.64
N GLU A 174 -12.79 29.92 -1.53
CA GLU A 174 -13.58 29.63 -2.71
C GLU A 174 -12.74 28.94 -3.78
N ASP A 175 -11.44 29.23 -3.83
CA ASP A 175 -10.50 28.60 -4.73
C ASP A 175 -10.22 27.15 -4.29
N ASP A 176 -10.35 26.20 -5.22
CA ASP A 176 -10.21 24.77 -4.92
C ASP A 176 -8.76 24.36 -4.66
N GLU A 177 -7.79 25.02 -5.32
CA GLU A 177 -6.38 24.77 -5.06
C GLU A 177 -6.03 25.22 -3.65
N GLU A 178 -6.28 26.50 -3.32
CA GLU A 178 -6.04 27.04 -1.98
C GLU A 178 -6.76 26.25 -0.88
N PHE A 179 -7.98 25.78 -1.14
CA PHE A 179 -8.71 24.92 -0.23
C PHE A 179 -7.97 23.60 0.03
N VAL A 180 -7.55 22.90 -1.03
CA VAL A 180 -6.83 21.63 -0.93
C VAL A 180 -5.49 21.79 -0.21
N GLU A 181 -4.73 22.83 -0.53
CA GLU A 181 -3.47 23.13 0.16
C GLU A 181 -3.71 23.35 1.66
N GLY A 182 -4.75 24.12 1.97
CA GLY A 182 -5.20 24.37 3.33
C GLY A 182 -5.54 23.10 4.09
N VAL A 183 -6.30 22.20 3.48
CA VAL A 183 -6.66 20.92 4.10
C VAL A 183 -5.42 20.06 4.36
N LEU A 184 -4.50 19.93 3.40
CA LEU A 184 -3.28 19.14 3.61
C LEU A 184 -2.43 19.70 4.75
N LYS A 185 -2.22 21.02 4.80
CA LYS A 185 -1.51 21.69 5.89
C LYS A 185 -2.16 21.41 7.25
N LEU A 186 -3.48 21.60 7.33
CA LEU A 186 -4.23 21.37 8.55
C LEU A 186 -4.20 19.90 8.99
N SER A 187 -4.25 18.95 8.07
CA SER A 187 -4.11 17.53 8.39
C SER A 187 -2.75 17.21 9.00
N GLY A 188 -1.65 17.75 8.46
CA GLY A 188 -0.31 17.58 9.02
C GLY A 188 -0.17 18.22 10.41
N ILE A 189 -0.72 19.42 10.58
CA ILE A 189 -0.72 20.13 11.87
C ILE A 189 -1.56 19.38 12.91
N PHE A 190 -2.76 18.95 12.53
CA PHE A 190 -3.63 18.15 13.40
C PHE A 190 -2.97 16.84 13.76
N ASN A 191 -2.19 16.22 12.85
CA ASN A 191 -1.44 14.99 13.17
C ASN A 191 -0.50 15.24 14.35
N ARG A 192 0.34 16.29 14.24
CA ARG A 192 1.30 16.64 15.28
C ARG A 192 0.61 16.99 16.60
N LEU A 193 -0.47 17.77 16.56
CA LEU A 193 -1.23 18.13 17.76
C LEU A 193 -1.92 16.91 18.40
N ALA A 194 -2.43 15.98 17.59
CA ALA A 194 -3.01 14.74 18.08
C ALA A 194 -1.95 13.88 18.80
N GLU A 195 -0.76 13.75 18.22
CA GLU A 195 0.38 13.06 18.85
C GLU A 195 0.80 13.72 20.17
N GLU A 196 1.01 15.04 20.18
CA GLU A 196 1.40 15.79 21.38
C GLU A 196 0.38 15.66 22.52
N ARG A 197 -0.89 15.49 22.17
CA ARG A 197 -2.03 15.41 23.10
C ARG A 197 -2.47 13.98 23.38
N TYR A 198 -1.78 12.97 22.83
CA TYR A 198 -2.10 11.55 22.97
C TYR A 198 -3.54 11.23 22.54
N ILE A 199 -4.00 11.84 21.45
CA ILE A 199 -5.30 11.57 20.84
C ILE A 199 -5.17 10.39 19.88
N ASP A 200 -6.05 9.40 20.02
CA ASP A 200 -6.09 8.23 19.14
C ASP A 200 -6.69 8.60 17.77
N ILE A 201 -5.85 8.63 16.74
CA ILE A 201 -6.24 8.96 15.37
C ILE A 201 -7.15 7.89 14.77
N ASP A 202 -6.89 6.61 15.06
CA ASP A 202 -7.70 5.52 14.52
C ASP A 202 -9.12 5.61 15.10
N GLU A 203 -9.26 5.90 16.40
CA GLU A 203 -10.56 6.13 17.02
C GLU A 203 -11.29 7.35 16.41
N LEU A 204 -10.56 8.45 16.13
CA LEU A 204 -11.13 9.62 15.48
C LEU A 204 -11.67 9.29 14.08
N LEU A 205 -10.90 8.59 13.26
CA LEU A 205 -11.30 8.17 11.92
C LEU A 205 -12.54 7.24 11.95
N GLU A 206 -12.61 6.32 12.91
CA GLU A 206 -13.80 5.48 13.11
C GLU A 206 -15.05 6.30 13.48
N GLN A 207 -14.88 7.34 14.31
CA GLN A 207 -15.97 8.25 14.68
C GLN A 207 -16.42 9.14 13.52
N GLU A 208 -15.51 9.55 12.62
CA GLU A 208 -15.83 10.32 11.40
C GLU A 208 -16.56 9.47 10.35
N ALA A 209 -16.19 8.19 10.23
CA ALA A 209 -16.85 7.23 9.35
C ALA A 209 -18.25 6.82 9.83
N SER A 210 -18.59 7.15 11.08
CA SER A 210 -19.91 6.87 11.65
C SER A 210 -20.87 8.03 11.32
N PRO A 211 -22.08 7.77 10.78
CA PRO A 211 -23.09 8.81 10.66
C PRO A 211 -23.35 9.43 12.04
N PRO A 212 -23.62 10.75 12.13
CA PRO A 212 -23.72 11.44 13.41
C PRO A 212 -24.70 10.69 14.30
N LYS A 213 -24.23 10.22 15.46
CA LYS A 213 -25.12 9.67 16.49
C LYS A 213 -26.22 10.70 16.69
N GLU A 214 -27.49 10.31 16.49
CA GLU A 214 -28.62 11.16 16.88
C GLU A 214 -28.30 11.77 18.25
N PRO A 215 -28.47 13.10 18.42
CA PRO A 215 -28.15 13.73 19.68
C PRO A 215 -28.86 12.93 20.77
N ALA A 216 -28.09 12.48 21.77
CA ALA A 216 -28.57 11.59 22.80
C ALA A 216 -29.93 12.11 23.27
N LYS A 217 -31.02 11.38 22.94
CA LYS A 217 -32.37 11.77 23.32
C LYS A 217 -32.33 12.11 24.81
N ASP A 218 -32.60 13.38 25.10
CA ASP A 218 -32.47 13.95 26.42
C ASP A 218 -33.19 13.04 27.41
N LYS A 219 -32.42 12.38 28.29
CA LYS A 219 -32.96 11.45 29.30
C LYS A 219 -33.94 12.17 30.25
N ARG A 220 -34.02 13.50 30.20
CA ARG A 220 -35.03 14.31 30.89
C ARG A 220 -36.47 13.95 30.49
N SER A 221 -36.73 13.54 29.24
CA SER A 221 -38.10 13.20 28.81
C SER A 221 -38.66 11.92 29.46
N LYS A 222 -37.79 11.01 29.95
CA LYS A 222 -38.20 9.83 30.71
C LYS A 222 -38.46 10.12 32.20
N VAL A 223 -37.82 11.15 32.76
CA VAL A 223 -38.02 11.52 34.17
C VAL A 223 -39.35 12.26 34.35
N ASP A 224 -39.75 13.09 33.38
CA ASP A 224 -41.02 13.83 33.47
C ASP A 224 -42.25 12.93 33.25
N LYS A 225 -42.15 11.90 32.40
CA LYS A 225 -43.22 10.89 32.28
C LYS A 225 -43.40 10.05 33.54
N ALA A 226 -42.31 9.69 34.22
CA ALA A 226 -42.38 8.95 35.49
C ALA A 226 -42.98 9.80 36.64
N ARG A 227 -42.77 11.12 36.63
CA ARG A 227 -43.39 12.04 37.61
C ARG A 227 -44.89 12.24 37.39
N GLN A 228 -45.37 12.27 36.15
CA GLN A 228 -46.80 12.39 35.85
C GLN A 228 -47.60 11.13 36.17
N THR A 229 -46.98 9.93 36.18
CA THR A 229 -47.69 8.68 36.55
C THR A 229 -47.78 8.47 38.08
N LEU A 230 -47.01 9.21 38.87
CA LEU A 230 -47.03 9.15 40.35
C LEU A 230 -47.91 10.23 41.00
N THR A 231 -48.52 11.11 40.20
CA THR A 231 -49.40 12.20 40.66
C THR A 231 -50.80 12.17 40.04
N ALA A 232 -51.13 11.13 39.27
CA ALA A 232 -52.48 10.78 38.83
C ALA A 232 -53.03 9.63 39.70
#